data_AF-A0A2D8U168-F1
#
_entry.id   AF-A0A2D8U168-F1
#
_cell.length_a   1.000
_cell.length_b   1.000
_cell.length_c   1.000
_cell.angle_alpha   90.00
_cell.angle_beta   90.00
_cell.angle_gamma   90.00
#
_symmetry.space_group_name_H-M   'P 1'
#
loop_
_entity.id
_entity.type
_entity.pdbx_description
1 polymer ?
#
loop_
_entity_poly.entity_id
_entity_poly.type
_entity_poly.pdbx_seq_one_letter_code
_entity_poly.pdbx_strand_id
1 'polypeptide(L)'
;MEGDSMRIVEAVKLKSFSKLSRSSYIGDNLSALSEIFKEKINISIWQRKLDSNIRKEAEDIINLNPDLQLSTVIYPKDIKNFLLSNVKSENSSLIYQDITKLADVFCNLFNSEKVSLRFGTLDHAMCPRFHVDMVQCRLITTYHGVATEWLQHSKVDRTKLGLGNKGRPDEESGIYQKSDDIEHLEEGHVALLKGESWSGNEGAGLVHRSPKVESVNQKRLLLTIDFSDK
;
A
#
# COMPACT_ATOMS: atom_id res chain seq x y z
N MET A 1 40.86 -32.57 -16.27
CA MET A 1 40.25 -31.84 -15.15
C MET A 1 39.49 -30.61 -15.66
N GLU A 2 38.50 -30.78 -16.54
CA GLU A 2 37.65 -29.68 -17.03
C GLU A 2 36.14 -30.00 -16.95
N GLY A 3 35.78 -31.22 -16.55
CA GLY A 3 34.37 -31.67 -16.49
C GLY A 3 33.63 -31.33 -15.20
N ASP A 4 34.32 -31.10 -14.08
CA ASP A 4 33.67 -30.80 -12.78
C ASP A 4 33.39 -29.31 -12.56
N SER A 5 34.18 -28.42 -13.18
CA SER A 5 33.94 -26.98 -13.10
C SER A 5 32.63 -26.57 -13.78
N MET A 6 32.30 -27.20 -14.92
CA MET A 6 31.08 -26.87 -15.68
C MET A 6 29.80 -27.32 -14.97
N ARG A 7 29.83 -28.45 -14.25
CA ARG A 7 28.69 -28.95 -13.46
C ARG A 7 28.40 -28.10 -12.23
N ILE A 8 29.43 -27.52 -11.61
CA ILE A 8 29.26 -26.60 -10.47
C ILE A 8 28.71 -25.25 -10.97
N VAL A 9 29.12 -24.78 -12.15
CA VAL A 9 28.63 -23.51 -12.72
C VAL A 9 27.17 -23.63 -13.21
N GLU A 10 26.72 -24.81 -13.66
CA GLU A 10 25.31 -25.09 -13.94
C GLU A 10 24.46 -25.28 -12.68
N ALA A 11 24.99 -25.94 -11.64
CA ALA A 11 24.27 -26.12 -10.36
C ALA A 11 24.06 -24.80 -9.60
N VAL A 12 24.93 -23.80 -9.79
CA VAL A 12 24.76 -22.45 -9.23
C VAL A 12 23.76 -21.60 -10.05
N LYS A 13 23.49 -21.95 -11.32
CA LYS A 13 22.51 -21.28 -12.20
C LYS A 13 21.08 -21.83 -12.11
N LEU A 14 20.86 -22.84 -11.27
CA LEU A 14 19.53 -23.34 -10.91
C LEU A 14 19.41 -23.41 -9.39
N LYS A 15 19.72 -22.32 -8.68
CA LYS A 15 18.89 -22.01 -7.52
C LYS A 15 17.49 -21.86 -8.09
N SER A 16 16.68 -22.91 -7.95
CA SER A 16 15.25 -22.82 -8.18
C SER A 16 14.81 -21.57 -7.43
N PHE A 17 14.45 -20.51 -8.15
CA PHE A 17 13.53 -19.53 -7.59
C PHE A 17 12.33 -20.39 -7.25
N SER A 18 12.24 -20.84 -6.00
CA SER A 18 11.02 -21.43 -5.48
C SER A 18 9.97 -20.40 -5.85
N LYS A 19 9.07 -20.75 -6.77
CA LYS A 19 8.07 -19.81 -7.27
C LYS A 19 7.27 -19.39 -6.05
N LEU A 20 7.61 -18.22 -5.51
CA LEU A 20 7.12 -17.79 -4.22
C LEU A 20 5.59 -17.82 -4.31
N SER A 21 4.95 -18.43 -3.32
CA SER A 21 3.50 -18.36 -3.21
C SER A 21 3.18 -17.28 -2.20
N ARG A 22 2.23 -16.43 -2.56
CA ARG A 22 1.74 -15.35 -1.72
C ARG A 22 0.22 -15.30 -1.76
N SER A 23 -0.37 -15.05 -0.60
CA SER A 23 -1.81 -14.91 -0.38
C SER A 23 -2.11 -13.63 0.38
N SER A 24 -3.40 -13.29 0.47
CA SER A 24 -3.91 -12.24 1.34
C SER A 24 -4.37 -12.81 2.67
N TYR A 25 -4.44 -11.95 3.68
CA TYR A 25 -5.21 -12.17 4.89
C TYR A 25 -6.20 -11.02 5.08
N ILE A 26 -7.43 -11.34 5.48
CA ILE A 26 -8.49 -10.37 5.70
C ILE A 26 -9.13 -10.68 7.05
N GLY A 27 -9.27 -9.66 7.91
CA GLY A 27 -9.96 -9.77 9.19
C GLY A 27 -10.71 -8.49 9.55
N ASP A 28 -11.58 -8.58 10.55
CA ASP A 28 -12.50 -7.51 10.98
C ASP A 28 -11.97 -6.65 12.14
N ASN A 29 -10.78 -6.98 12.64
CA ASN A 29 -10.18 -6.34 13.81
C ASN A 29 -8.68 -6.05 13.58
N LEU A 30 -8.14 -5.18 14.45
CA LEU A 30 -6.77 -4.68 14.34
C LEU A 30 -5.71 -5.79 14.32
N SER A 31 -5.95 -6.94 14.97
CA SER A 31 -4.97 -8.03 15.03
C SER A 31 -4.70 -8.66 13.67
N ALA A 32 -5.61 -8.50 12.70
CA ALA A 32 -5.39 -8.91 11.32
C ALA A 32 -4.08 -8.37 10.76
N LEU A 33 -3.72 -7.11 11.05
CA LEU A 33 -2.49 -6.48 10.54
C LEU A 33 -1.22 -7.27 10.89
N SER A 34 -1.18 -7.95 12.04
CA SER A 34 -0.02 -8.76 12.45
C SER A 34 0.25 -9.97 11.54
N GLU A 35 -0.76 -10.42 10.79
CA GLU A 35 -0.63 -11.55 9.85
C GLU A 35 0.35 -11.26 8.73
N ILE A 36 0.71 -9.98 8.50
CA ILE A 36 1.74 -9.58 7.55
C ILE A 36 3.08 -10.28 7.82
N PHE A 37 3.39 -10.66 9.07
CA PHE A 37 4.66 -11.34 9.38
C PHE A 37 4.71 -12.79 8.89
N LYS A 38 3.57 -13.40 8.58
CA LYS A 38 3.56 -14.75 7.99
C LYS A 38 4.19 -14.71 6.61
N GLU A 39 5.10 -15.64 6.34
CA GLU A 39 5.90 -15.69 5.10
C GLU A 39 5.04 -15.62 3.83
N LYS A 40 3.90 -16.33 3.83
CA LYS A 40 2.99 -16.40 2.68
C LYS A 40 2.09 -15.19 2.53
N ILE A 41 1.94 -14.33 3.53
CA ILE A 41 1.02 -13.19 3.46
C ILE A 41 1.72 -12.00 2.80
N ASN A 42 1.18 -11.48 1.71
CA ASN A 42 1.71 -10.30 1.00
C ASN A 42 0.93 -9.03 1.29
N ILE A 43 -0.33 -9.20 1.65
CA ILE A 43 -1.22 -8.14 2.07
C ILE A 43 -2.02 -8.65 3.27
N SER A 44 -2.05 -7.88 4.34
CA SER A 44 -2.99 -8.09 5.44
C SER A 44 -3.94 -6.90 5.54
N ILE A 45 -5.24 -7.19 5.64
CA ILE A 45 -6.31 -6.20 5.59
C ILE A 45 -7.14 -6.26 6.86
N TRP A 46 -7.24 -5.13 7.54
CA TRP A 46 -8.23 -4.88 8.58
C TRP A 46 -9.44 -4.15 7.96
N GLN A 47 -10.56 -4.86 7.85
CA GLN A 47 -11.83 -4.35 7.36
C GLN A 47 -12.59 -3.61 8.46
N ARG A 48 -12.10 -2.42 8.82
CA ARG A 48 -12.83 -1.54 9.75
C ARG A 48 -13.89 -0.72 9.02
N LYS A 49 -14.94 -0.38 9.75
CA LYS A 49 -15.89 0.66 9.38
C LYS A 49 -15.43 1.99 9.97
N LEU A 50 -15.32 3.03 9.14
CA LEU A 50 -15.05 4.38 9.64
C LEU A 50 -16.25 4.92 10.41
N ASP A 51 -15.95 5.59 11.52
CA ASP A 51 -16.92 6.40 12.25
C ASP A 51 -17.47 7.51 11.35
N SER A 52 -18.77 7.82 11.47
CA SER A 52 -19.42 8.84 10.65
C SER A 52 -18.81 10.23 10.83
N ASN A 53 -18.26 10.54 12.01
CA ASN A 53 -17.60 11.81 12.24
C ASN A 53 -16.24 11.86 11.54
N ILE A 54 -15.48 10.75 11.52
CA ILE A 54 -14.21 10.68 10.77
C ILE A 54 -14.47 10.85 9.27
N ARG A 55 -15.54 10.25 8.74
CA ARG A 55 -15.94 10.44 7.33
C ARG A 55 -16.26 11.90 7.01
N LYS A 56 -17.04 12.55 7.88
CA LYS A 56 -17.36 13.97 7.73
C LYS A 56 -16.11 14.85 7.77
N GLU A 57 -15.19 14.59 8.72
CA GLU A 57 -13.92 15.30 8.81
C GLU A 57 -13.06 15.07 7.54
N ALA A 58 -13.08 13.88 6.96
CA ALA A 58 -12.39 13.60 5.70
C ALA A 58 -12.96 14.45 4.53
N GLU A 59 -14.28 14.53 4.42
CA GLU A 59 -14.96 15.41 3.43
C GLU A 59 -14.62 16.89 3.65
N ASP A 60 -14.65 17.36 4.90
CA ASP A 60 -14.29 18.73 5.25
C ASP A 60 -12.83 19.04 4.89
N ILE A 61 -11.89 18.12 5.15
CA ILE A 61 -10.49 18.26 4.76
C ILE A 61 -10.36 18.37 3.24
N ILE A 62 -11.03 17.51 2.47
CA ILE A 62 -11.01 17.55 1.00
C ILE A 62 -11.50 18.90 0.48
N ASN A 63 -12.61 19.40 1.03
CA ASN A 63 -13.23 20.65 0.58
C ASN A 63 -12.37 21.88 0.92
N LEU A 64 -11.75 21.90 2.10
CA LEU A 64 -10.92 23.00 2.57
C LEU A 64 -9.48 22.94 2.05
N ASN A 65 -9.01 21.75 1.66
CA ASN A 65 -7.64 21.46 1.26
C ASN A 65 -7.63 20.61 -0.04
N PRO A 66 -8.10 21.19 -1.17
CA PRO A 66 -8.23 20.45 -2.43
C PRO A 66 -6.91 19.93 -2.98
N ASP A 67 -5.80 20.61 -2.70
CA ASP A 67 -4.45 20.29 -3.19
C ASP A 67 -3.52 19.78 -2.07
N LEU A 68 -4.08 19.22 -1.00
CA LEU A 68 -3.32 18.78 0.16
C LEU A 68 -2.29 17.72 -0.24
N GLN A 69 -1.00 18.00 0.01
CA GLN A 69 0.09 17.04 -0.17
C GLN A 69 1.10 17.19 0.97
N LEU A 70 0.92 16.40 2.03
CA LEU A 70 1.86 16.33 3.14
C LEU A 70 2.72 15.09 3.02
N SER A 71 4.03 15.25 3.23
CA SER A 71 5.00 14.17 3.32
C SER A 71 6.05 14.52 4.35
N THR A 72 6.22 13.71 5.40
CA THR A 72 7.17 13.99 6.48
C THR A 72 7.64 12.72 7.18
N VAL A 73 8.82 12.78 7.80
CA VAL A 73 9.28 11.77 8.75
C VAL A 73 9.01 12.28 10.17
N ILE A 74 8.21 11.55 10.95
CA ILE A 74 7.63 12.07 12.19
C ILE A 74 7.44 10.98 13.24
N TYR A 75 7.56 11.35 14.53
CA TYR A 75 7.14 10.48 15.64
C TYR A 75 5.62 10.50 15.76
N PRO A 76 4.95 9.35 16.05
CA PRO A 76 3.50 9.31 16.20
C PRO A 76 2.90 10.39 17.13
N LYS A 77 3.57 10.64 18.27
CA LYS A 77 3.17 11.67 19.26
C LYS A 77 3.07 13.09 18.70
N ASP A 78 3.80 13.40 17.63
CA ASP A 78 3.88 14.74 17.04
C ASP A 78 2.91 14.92 15.86
N ILE A 79 2.32 13.82 15.35
CA ILE A 79 1.44 13.82 14.16
C ILE A 79 0.25 14.77 14.33
N LYS A 80 -0.43 14.73 15.49
CA LYS A 80 -1.62 15.57 15.70
C LYS A 80 -1.28 17.06 15.59
N ASN A 81 -0.18 17.49 16.21
CA ASN A 81 0.26 18.89 16.17
C ASN A 81 0.72 19.29 14.75
N PHE A 82 1.40 18.39 14.06
CA PHE A 82 1.79 18.58 12.67
C PHE A 82 0.57 18.78 11.76
N LEU A 83 -0.46 17.94 11.87
CA LEU A 83 -1.68 18.05 11.06
C LEU A 83 -2.46 19.32 11.38
N LEU A 84 -2.61 19.67 12.66
CA LEU A 84 -3.25 20.93 13.08
C LEU A 84 -2.56 22.17 12.48
N SER A 85 -1.25 22.11 12.27
CA SER A 85 -0.46 23.23 11.74
C SER A 85 -0.43 23.29 10.20
N ASN A 86 -0.71 22.17 9.51
CA ASN A 86 -0.52 22.04 8.06
C ASN A 86 -1.80 21.72 7.27
N VAL A 87 -2.91 21.41 7.94
CA VAL A 87 -4.21 21.14 7.31
C VAL A 87 -5.20 22.21 7.75
N LYS A 88 -5.87 22.86 6.80
CA LYS A 88 -6.95 23.84 7.06
C LYS A 88 -8.20 23.08 7.50
N SER A 89 -8.21 22.55 8.71
CA SER A 89 -9.39 21.97 9.34
C SER A 89 -9.15 21.82 10.85
N GLU A 90 -9.39 22.90 11.59
CA GLU A 90 -9.14 22.97 13.05
C GLU A 90 -10.01 22.00 13.86
N ASN A 91 -11.19 21.64 13.33
CA ASN A 91 -12.14 20.74 13.98
C ASN A 91 -11.96 19.26 13.63
N SER A 92 -11.01 18.89 12.75
CA SER A 92 -10.80 17.50 12.30
C SER A 92 -10.02 16.64 13.30
N SER A 93 -10.40 16.71 14.57
CA SER A 93 -9.61 16.14 15.65
C SER A 93 -9.66 14.61 15.68
N LEU A 94 -10.70 13.98 15.13
CA LEU A 94 -10.90 12.53 15.18
C LEU A 94 -10.06 11.82 14.12
N ILE A 95 -10.03 12.32 12.88
CA ILE A 95 -9.17 11.78 11.82
C ILE A 95 -7.70 11.99 12.17
N TYR A 96 -7.31 13.11 12.79
CA TYR A 96 -5.92 13.29 13.24
C TYR A 96 -5.55 12.29 14.35
N GLN A 97 -6.47 12.01 15.28
CA GLN A 97 -6.27 10.96 16.28
C GLN A 97 -6.18 9.57 15.64
N ASP A 98 -6.98 9.29 14.61
CA ASP A 98 -6.94 8.02 13.89
C ASP A 98 -5.61 7.84 13.14
N ILE A 99 -5.13 8.87 12.44
CA ILE A 99 -3.82 8.87 11.79
C ILE A 99 -2.69 8.63 12.81
N THR A 100 -2.73 9.32 13.97
CA THR A 100 -1.77 9.08 15.07
C THR A 100 -1.81 7.62 15.53
N LYS A 101 -2.99 7.05 15.77
CA LYS A 101 -3.13 5.65 16.19
C LYS A 101 -2.60 4.67 15.15
N LEU A 102 -2.84 4.91 13.85
CA LEU A 102 -2.32 4.05 12.80
C LEU A 102 -0.79 4.12 12.70
N ALA A 103 -0.19 5.29 12.93
CA ALA A 103 1.26 5.43 13.02
C ALA A 103 1.81 4.70 14.26
N ASP A 104 1.16 4.83 15.43
CA ASP A 104 1.53 4.07 16.64
C ASP A 104 1.47 2.56 16.40
N VAL A 105 0.41 2.07 15.75
CA VAL A 105 0.27 0.65 15.37
C VAL A 105 1.42 0.22 14.47
N PHE A 106 1.75 1.00 13.44
CA PHE A 106 2.84 0.69 12.53
C PHE A 106 4.19 0.63 13.27
N CYS A 107 4.50 1.66 14.08
CA CYS A 107 5.68 1.72 14.93
C CYS A 107 5.80 0.50 15.86
N ASN A 108 4.70 0.13 16.53
CA ASN A 108 4.67 -1.01 17.44
C ASN A 108 4.84 -2.35 16.71
N LEU A 109 4.20 -2.55 15.56
CA LEU A 109 4.33 -3.78 14.77
C LEU A 109 5.77 -3.97 14.28
N PHE A 110 6.40 -2.91 13.80
CA PHE A 110 7.72 -2.98 13.16
C PHE A 110 8.89 -2.57 14.06
N ASN A 111 8.63 -2.32 15.35
CA ASN A 111 9.63 -1.85 16.32
C ASN A 111 10.41 -0.62 15.82
N SER A 112 9.69 0.37 15.31
CA SER A 112 10.25 1.64 14.81
C SER A 112 9.77 2.82 15.67
N GLU A 113 10.58 3.85 15.82
CA GLU A 113 10.22 5.05 16.59
C GLU A 113 9.50 6.11 15.74
N LYS A 114 9.78 6.15 14.43
CA LYS A 114 9.28 7.15 13.49
C LYS A 114 8.66 6.48 12.28
N VAL A 115 7.84 7.24 11.58
CA VAL A 115 7.29 6.82 10.30
C VAL A 115 7.53 7.87 9.22
N SER A 116 7.63 7.43 7.98
CA SER A 116 7.45 8.28 6.81
C SER A 116 5.95 8.34 6.50
N LEU A 117 5.32 9.47 6.80
CA LEU A 117 3.89 9.69 6.65
C LEU A 117 3.63 10.51 5.39
N ARG A 118 2.68 10.06 4.56
CA ARG A 118 2.09 10.87 3.50
C ARG A 118 0.59 10.94 3.66
N PHE A 119 0.05 12.15 3.57
CA PHE A 119 -1.37 12.41 3.71
C PHE A 119 -1.78 13.45 2.68
N GLY A 120 -2.78 13.15 1.85
CA GLY A 120 -3.12 14.05 0.78
C GLY A 120 -4.46 13.81 0.12
N THR A 121 -4.95 14.88 -0.51
CA THR A 121 -6.13 14.90 -1.37
C THR A 121 -5.68 14.63 -2.79
N LEU A 122 -6.30 13.66 -3.45
CA LEU A 122 -6.00 13.32 -4.84
C LEU A 122 -7.27 13.43 -5.68
N ASP A 123 -7.19 14.11 -6.80
CA ASP A 123 -8.22 14.22 -7.84
C ASP A 123 -7.83 13.44 -9.12
N HIS A 124 -6.66 12.82 -9.11
CA HIS A 124 -6.15 11.95 -10.16
C HIS A 124 -5.44 10.73 -9.58
N ALA A 125 -5.26 9.69 -10.39
CA ALA A 125 -4.50 8.51 -9.99
C ALA A 125 -2.99 8.82 -10.02
N MET A 126 -2.31 8.70 -8.87
CA MET A 126 -0.84 8.89 -8.81
C MET A 126 -0.10 7.77 -9.56
N CYS A 127 -0.53 6.52 -9.35
CA CYS A 127 0.03 5.34 -9.99
C CYS A 127 -1.10 4.57 -10.69
N PRO A 128 -1.56 4.99 -11.88
CA PRO A 128 -2.68 4.38 -12.57
C PRO A 128 -2.37 2.98 -13.13
N ARG A 129 -1.10 2.57 -13.09
CA ARG A 129 -0.63 1.26 -13.57
C ARG A 129 -0.33 0.35 -12.39
N PHE A 130 -0.63 -0.94 -12.57
CA PHE A 130 -0.18 -1.98 -11.66
C PHE A 130 1.34 -1.98 -11.55
N HIS A 131 1.83 -1.85 -10.33
CA HIS A 131 3.25 -1.79 -9.99
C HIS A 131 3.50 -2.45 -8.64
N VAL A 132 4.78 -2.57 -8.31
CA VAL A 132 5.27 -2.99 -7.00
C VAL A 132 6.08 -1.84 -6.41
N ASP A 133 6.05 -1.71 -5.08
CA ASP A 133 6.87 -0.73 -4.38
C ASP A 133 8.22 -1.33 -3.95
N MET A 134 9.27 -0.50 -3.99
CA MET A 134 10.61 -0.82 -3.48
C MET A 134 10.75 -0.44 -2.00
N VAL A 135 9.71 -0.71 -1.21
CA VAL A 135 9.68 -0.51 0.25
C VAL A 135 9.64 -1.86 0.96
N GLN A 136 9.89 -1.87 2.27
CA GLN A 136 9.73 -3.08 3.07
C GLN A 136 8.24 -3.40 3.23
N CYS A 137 7.51 -2.50 3.89
CA CYS A 137 6.06 -2.59 4.06
C CYS A 137 5.47 -1.18 4.02
N ARG A 138 4.25 -1.08 3.46
CA ARG A 138 3.45 0.13 3.42
C ARG A 138 2.12 -0.12 4.10
N LEU A 139 1.75 0.72 5.06
CA LEU A 139 0.36 0.85 5.48
C LEU A 139 -0.35 1.83 4.56
N ILE A 140 -1.56 1.49 4.15
CA ILE A 140 -2.42 2.36 3.33
C ILE A 140 -3.86 2.32 3.85
N THR A 141 -4.51 3.48 3.88
CA THR A 141 -5.95 3.62 4.14
C THR A 141 -6.51 4.79 3.33
N THR A 142 -7.69 4.60 2.77
CA THR A 142 -8.45 5.66 2.09
C THR A 142 -9.56 6.10 3.03
N TYR A 143 -9.54 7.36 3.47
CA TYR A 143 -10.54 7.91 4.39
C TYR A 143 -11.82 8.35 3.68
N HIS A 144 -11.69 8.71 2.40
CA HIS A 144 -12.81 9.08 1.55
C HIS A 144 -12.48 8.78 0.09
N GLY A 145 -13.46 8.30 -0.67
CA GLY A 145 -13.36 8.06 -2.10
C GLY A 145 -12.84 6.67 -2.48
N VAL A 146 -12.58 6.46 -3.78
CA VAL A 146 -12.16 5.15 -4.31
C VAL A 146 -10.77 4.74 -3.78
N ALA A 147 -10.69 3.51 -3.25
CA ALA A 147 -9.50 2.99 -2.58
C ALA A 147 -8.63 2.12 -3.51
N THR A 148 -7.49 1.64 -3.01
CA THR A 148 -6.47 0.91 -3.78
C THR A 148 -7.00 -0.38 -4.41
N GLU A 149 -6.60 -0.63 -5.65
CA GLU A 149 -6.78 -1.91 -6.34
C GLU A 149 -5.51 -2.75 -6.24
N TRP A 150 -5.64 -4.06 -6.12
CA TRP A 150 -4.51 -4.97 -6.01
C TRP A 150 -4.79 -6.32 -6.69
N LEU A 151 -3.74 -7.07 -6.95
CA LEU A 151 -3.82 -8.39 -7.59
C LEU A 151 -3.20 -9.46 -6.68
N GLN A 152 -3.89 -10.59 -6.54
CA GLN A 152 -3.31 -11.77 -5.91
C GLN A 152 -2.10 -12.25 -6.68
N HIS A 153 -1.02 -12.66 -6.00
CA HIS A 153 0.24 -13.02 -6.63
C HIS A 153 0.10 -14.13 -7.69
N SER A 154 -0.80 -15.09 -7.48
CA SER A 154 -1.09 -16.17 -8.43
C SER A 154 -1.80 -15.72 -9.71
N LYS A 155 -2.37 -14.51 -9.72
CA LYS A 155 -3.13 -13.92 -10.82
C LYS A 155 -2.33 -12.93 -11.65
N VAL A 156 -1.08 -12.66 -11.28
CA VAL A 156 -0.22 -11.70 -11.97
C VAL A 156 0.77 -12.39 -12.91
N ASP A 157 0.78 -11.99 -14.18
CA ASP A 157 1.95 -12.18 -15.03
C ASP A 157 2.97 -11.06 -14.78
N ARG A 158 3.92 -11.34 -13.89
CA ARG A 158 4.93 -10.37 -13.48
C ARG A 158 5.90 -9.98 -14.60
N THR A 159 5.96 -10.74 -15.70
CA THR A 159 6.73 -10.36 -16.89
C THR A 159 6.15 -9.15 -17.60
N LYS A 160 4.93 -8.73 -17.24
CA LYS A 160 4.24 -7.55 -17.79
C LYS A 160 4.41 -6.29 -16.95
N LEU A 161 5.04 -6.37 -15.77
CA LEU A 161 5.28 -5.19 -14.94
C LEU A 161 6.29 -4.23 -15.60
N GLY A 162 6.12 -2.92 -15.37
CA GLY A 162 7.01 -1.89 -15.89
C GLY A 162 7.12 -1.93 -17.42
N LEU A 163 8.36 -1.97 -17.94
CA LEU A 163 8.62 -2.05 -19.38
C LEU A 163 8.09 -3.35 -20.03
N GLY A 164 7.79 -4.38 -19.23
CA GLY A 164 7.27 -5.66 -19.70
C GLY A 164 5.91 -5.58 -20.41
N ASN A 165 5.11 -4.54 -20.13
CA ASN A 165 3.83 -4.29 -20.81
C ASN A 165 3.98 -3.72 -22.23
N LYS A 166 5.20 -3.36 -22.66
CA LYS A 166 5.50 -2.75 -23.98
C LYS A 166 4.63 -1.51 -24.27
N GLY A 167 4.29 -0.73 -23.25
CA GLY A 167 3.47 0.47 -23.36
C GLY A 167 1.95 0.24 -23.43
N ARG A 168 1.49 -1.02 -23.46
CA ARG A 168 0.04 -1.34 -23.52
C ARG A 168 -0.67 -1.02 -22.21
N PRO A 169 -1.96 -0.61 -22.22
CA PRO A 169 -2.78 -0.46 -21.01
C PRO A 169 -2.85 -1.79 -20.22
N ASP A 170 -3.14 -1.74 -18.92
CA ASP A 170 -3.08 -2.93 -18.06
C ASP A 170 -4.08 -3.98 -18.55
N GLU A 171 -5.25 -3.51 -19.00
CA GLU A 171 -6.36 -4.25 -19.58
C GLU A 171 -5.98 -5.05 -20.85
N GLU A 172 -4.90 -4.66 -21.54
CA GLU A 172 -4.43 -5.30 -22.79
C GLU A 172 -3.01 -5.88 -22.67
N SER A 173 -2.32 -5.62 -21.56
CA SER A 173 -0.92 -6.02 -21.35
C SER A 173 -0.76 -7.51 -21.07
N GLY A 174 -1.83 -8.16 -20.60
CA GLY A 174 -1.82 -9.54 -20.09
C GLY A 174 -1.27 -9.67 -18.66
N ILE A 175 -1.11 -8.55 -17.93
CA ILE A 175 -0.66 -8.56 -16.53
C ILE A 175 -1.60 -9.32 -15.59
N TYR A 176 -2.89 -9.36 -15.92
CA TYR A 176 -3.92 -10.24 -15.34
C TYR A 176 -4.74 -10.87 -16.48
N GLN A 177 -5.55 -11.89 -16.18
CA GLN A 177 -6.32 -12.62 -17.20
C GLN A 177 -7.75 -12.09 -17.35
N LYS A 178 -8.39 -11.73 -16.24
CA LYS A 178 -9.77 -11.22 -16.22
C LYS A 178 -9.86 -10.00 -15.32
N SER A 179 -10.77 -9.08 -15.62
CA SER A 179 -11.03 -7.92 -14.75
C SER A 179 -11.45 -8.33 -13.33
N ASP A 180 -12.15 -9.45 -13.19
CA ASP A 180 -12.54 -10.03 -11.88
C ASP A 180 -11.34 -10.55 -11.07
N ASP A 181 -10.12 -10.61 -11.64
CA ASP A 181 -8.91 -10.89 -10.87
C ASP A 181 -8.45 -9.68 -10.03
N ILE A 182 -9.01 -8.49 -10.30
CA ILE A 182 -8.71 -7.25 -9.57
C ILE A 182 -9.49 -7.21 -8.26
N GLU A 183 -8.75 -7.18 -7.16
CA GLU A 183 -9.26 -7.04 -5.81
C GLU A 183 -9.27 -5.56 -5.41
N HIS A 184 -10.20 -5.18 -4.52
CA HIS A 184 -10.40 -3.79 -4.12
C HIS A 184 -10.29 -3.65 -2.60
N LEU A 185 -9.58 -2.64 -2.15
CA LEU A 185 -9.82 -2.10 -0.81
C LEU A 185 -11.11 -1.25 -0.85
N GLU A 186 -11.73 -1.08 0.30
CA GLU A 186 -12.85 -0.16 0.48
C GLU A 186 -12.42 1.02 1.35
N GLU A 187 -13.23 2.08 1.33
CA GLU A 187 -13.06 3.21 2.24
C GLU A 187 -13.01 2.73 3.69
N GLY A 188 -11.99 3.19 4.42
CA GLY A 188 -11.76 2.82 5.81
C GLY A 188 -10.90 1.59 6.02
N HIS A 189 -10.79 0.68 5.04
CA HIS A 189 -9.92 -0.47 5.17
C HIS A 189 -8.47 -0.01 5.42
N VAL A 190 -7.81 -0.67 6.37
CA VAL A 190 -6.39 -0.48 6.65
C VAL A 190 -5.67 -1.72 6.14
N ALA A 191 -4.74 -1.53 5.22
CA ALA A 191 -3.96 -2.63 4.67
C ALA A 191 -2.46 -2.41 4.90
N LEU A 192 -1.74 -3.49 5.21
CA LEU A 192 -0.29 -3.57 5.16
C LEU A 192 0.13 -4.35 3.91
N LEU A 193 0.97 -3.76 3.08
CA LEU A 193 1.41 -4.27 1.78
C LEU A 193 2.91 -4.53 1.84
N LYS A 194 3.35 -5.79 1.64
CA LYS A 194 4.77 -6.08 1.47
C LYS A 194 5.26 -5.56 0.11
N GLY A 195 6.34 -4.78 0.14
CA GLY A 195 7.05 -4.41 -1.08
C GLY A 195 8.16 -5.40 -1.41
N GLU A 196 8.96 -5.05 -2.41
CA GLU A 196 10.10 -5.84 -2.89
C GLU A 196 11.27 -5.85 -1.89
N SER A 197 11.38 -4.84 -1.03
CA SER A 197 12.48 -4.72 -0.05
C SER A 197 12.21 -5.48 1.25
N TRP A 198 11.07 -6.16 1.38
CA TRP A 198 10.82 -7.07 2.50
C TRP A 198 11.72 -8.30 2.37
N SER A 199 12.46 -8.64 3.43
CA SER A 199 13.41 -9.77 3.41
C SER A 199 12.72 -11.09 3.01
N GLY A 200 13.19 -11.70 1.93
CA GLY A 200 12.60 -12.93 1.38
C GLY A 200 11.36 -12.71 0.51
N ASN A 201 11.06 -11.48 0.12
CA ASN A 201 9.95 -11.10 -0.77
C ASN A 201 10.40 -10.58 -2.14
N GLU A 202 11.67 -10.77 -2.49
CA GLU A 202 12.26 -10.31 -3.74
C GLU A 202 11.58 -10.99 -4.94
N GLY A 203 11.12 -10.19 -5.89
CA GLY A 203 10.33 -10.65 -7.02
C GLY A 203 8.88 -11.01 -6.65
N ALA A 204 8.42 -10.69 -5.44
CA ALA A 204 7.08 -11.03 -4.96
C ALA A 204 6.34 -9.89 -4.26
N GLY A 205 6.80 -8.64 -4.36
CA GLY A 205 6.09 -7.46 -3.86
C GLY A 205 4.64 -7.40 -4.33
N LEU A 206 3.75 -6.87 -3.49
CA LEU A 206 2.33 -6.80 -3.80
C LEU A 206 2.11 -5.90 -5.02
N VAL A 207 1.44 -6.45 -6.03
CA VAL A 207 1.05 -5.72 -7.23
C VAL A 207 -0.23 -4.95 -6.96
N HIS A 208 -0.15 -3.63 -7.04
CA HIS A 208 -1.26 -2.74 -6.73
C HIS A 208 -1.23 -1.48 -7.60
N ARG A 209 -2.35 -0.75 -7.62
CA ARG A 209 -2.47 0.54 -8.30
C ARG A 209 -3.45 1.46 -7.60
N SER A 210 -3.31 2.75 -7.86
CA SER A 210 -4.36 3.71 -7.58
C SER A 210 -5.36 3.63 -8.73
N PRO A 211 -6.63 3.22 -8.52
CA PRO A 211 -7.62 3.22 -9.59
C PRO A 211 -7.78 4.61 -10.20
N LYS A 212 -8.22 4.64 -11.45
CA LYS A 212 -8.60 5.88 -12.12
C LYS A 212 -9.76 6.52 -11.37
N VAL A 213 -9.70 7.83 -11.23
CA VAL A 213 -10.82 8.63 -10.75
C VAL A 213 -11.75 8.82 -11.95
N GLU A 214 -12.98 8.31 -11.87
CA GLU A 214 -13.87 8.21 -13.06
C GLU A 214 -14.53 9.54 -13.42
N SER A 215 -14.57 10.50 -12.50
CA SER A 215 -15.17 11.82 -12.75
C SER A 215 -14.31 12.94 -12.17
N VAL A 216 -14.35 14.11 -12.82
CA VAL A 216 -13.60 15.32 -12.43
C VAL A 216 -13.92 15.79 -11.00
N ASN A 217 -15.06 15.35 -10.44
CA ASN A 217 -15.51 15.74 -9.10
C ASN A 217 -15.20 14.71 -8.01
N GLN A 218 -14.68 13.53 -8.36
CA GLN A 218 -14.30 12.55 -7.36
C GLN A 218 -12.94 12.92 -6.77
N LYS A 219 -12.90 13.12 -5.46
CA LYS A 219 -11.66 13.31 -4.71
C LYS A 219 -11.48 12.15 -3.75
N ARG A 220 -10.22 11.83 -3.45
CA ARG A 220 -9.89 10.86 -2.40
C ARG A 220 -8.98 11.50 -1.37
N LEU A 221 -9.14 11.07 -0.11
CA LEU A 221 -8.25 11.41 0.98
C LEU A 221 -7.48 10.17 1.39
N LEU A 222 -6.18 10.15 1.10
CA LEU A 222 -5.33 8.98 1.25
C LEU A 222 -4.28 9.21 2.34
N LEU A 223 -4.06 8.18 3.17
CA LEU A 223 -2.90 8.08 4.06
C LEU A 223 -2.04 6.89 3.64
N THR A 224 -0.73 7.12 3.53
CA THR A 224 0.27 6.04 3.49
C THR A 224 1.30 6.24 4.60
N ILE A 225 1.72 5.14 5.22
CA ILE A 225 2.77 5.13 6.23
C ILE A 225 3.80 4.07 5.82
N ASP A 226 5.05 4.51 5.68
CA ASP A 226 6.21 3.67 5.38
C ASP A 226 7.24 3.77 6.52
N PHE A 227 8.26 2.91 6.47
CA PHE A 227 9.45 3.03 7.33
C PHE A 227 10.12 4.39 7.12
N SER A 228 10.60 5.01 8.21
CA SER A 228 11.37 6.27 8.13
C SER A 228 12.77 6.06 7.54
N ASP A 229 13.31 4.87 7.72
CA ASP A 229 14.68 4.52 7.40
C ASP A 229 14.67 3.59 6.17
N LYS A 230 15.51 3.90 5.19
CA LYS A 230 15.69 3.08 3.98
C LYS A 230 16.63 1.92 4.23
#